data_AF-A0A558C3W7-F1
#
_entry.id   AF-A0A558C3W7-F1
#
_cell.length_a   1.000
_cell.length_b   1.000
_cell.length_c   1.000
_cell.angle_alpha   90.00
_cell.angle_beta   90.00
_cell.angle_gamma   90.00
#
_symmetry.space_group_name_H-M   'P 1'
#
loop_
_entity.id
_entity.type
_entity.pdbx_description
1 polymer ?
#
loop_
_entity_poly.entity_id
_entity_poly.type
_entity_poly.pdbx_seq_one_letter_code
_entity_poly.pdbx_strand_id
1 'polypeptide(L)'
;MSDFLRALSEREQLLYQRTVAFTGTMESKEAQLRSSGIIEEYRQLHAAYWALLQASSDKQEQVELLKRVVFLNWYQWAEPTIYSGIDELDEEVVQAAYSLLDSWLEHDTLDQEFRWMLSYYATWDYAILPYSENHLPFLTAFVREASQSVVYPPQGQLPRHSMDNRGQMGRYWQSVGLEIS
;
A
#
# COMPACT_ATOMS: atom_id res chain seq x y z
N MET A 1 2.10 -1.25 18.02
CA MET A 1 2.97 -1.04 16.85
C MET A 1 4.41 -1.12 17.33
N SER A 2 5.25 -1.97 16.74
CA SER A 2 6.66 -2.03 17.12
C SER A 2 7.41 -0.76 16.75
N ASP A 3 8.56 -0.54 17.40
CA ASP A 3 9.45 0.58 17.09
C ASP A 3 9.98 0.50 15.65
N PHE A 4 10.16 -0.71 15.10
CA PHE A 4 10.60 -0.90 13.72
C PHE A 4 9.53 -0.47 12.72
N LEU A 5 8.28 -0.91 12.88
CA LEU A 5 7.17 -0.51 12.00
C LEU A 5 6.95 1.01 12.05
N ARG A 6 7.04 1.60 13.24
CA ARG A 6 6.96 3.06 13.41
C ARG A 6 8.10 3.77 12.67
N ALA A 7 9.34 3.32 12.81
CA ALA A 7 10.49 3.91 12.13
C ALA A 7 10.37 3.83 10.59
N LEU A 8 9.85 2.71 10.05
CA LEU A 8 9.58 2.60 8.62
C LEU A 8 8.49 3.59 8.17
N SER A 9 7.43 3.75 8.96
CA SER A 9 6.34 4.70 8.67
C SER A 9 6.82 6.16 8.71
N GLU A 10 7.70 6.51 9.64
CA GLU A 10 8.33 7.83 9.72
C GLU A 10 9.27 8.07 8.52
N ARG A 11 10.08 7.08 8.15
CA ARG A 11 10.93 7.14 6.95
C ARG A 11 10.09 7.35 5.69
N GLU A 12 8.99 6.62 5.56
CA GLU A 12 8.05 6.75 4.44
C GLU A 12 7.47 8.17 4.34
N GLN A 13 7.11 8.77 5.47
CA GLN A 13 6.62 10.15 5.53
C GLN A 13 7.67 11.15 5.06
N LEU A 14 8.94 10.97 5.45
CA LEU A 14 10.04 11.83 5.04
C LEU A 14 10.29 11.75 3.54
N LEU A 15 10.24 10.55 2.96
CA LEU A 15 10.35 10.36 1.51
C LEU A 15 9.23 11.10 0.78
N TYR A 16 7.99 10.91 1.21
CA TYR A 16 6.84 11.58 0.63
C TYR A 16 6.99 13.11 0.69
N GLN A 17 7.39 13.65 1.85
CA GLN A 17 7.60 15.09 2.04
C GLN A 17 8.64 15.65 1.06
N ARG A 18 9.72 14.90 0.79
CA ARG A 18 10.73 15.27 -0.20
C ARG A 18 10.16 15.24 -1.62
N THR A 19 9.37 14.23 -1.96
CA THR A 19 8.71 14.12 -3.27
C THR A 19 7.82 15.33 -3.54
N VAL A 20 6.91 15.66 -2.63
CA VAL A 20 5.94 16.74 -2.86
C VAL A 20 6.55 18.14 -2.77
N ALA A 21 7.77 18.26 -2.23
CA ALA A 21 8.52 19.50 -2.22
C ALA A 21 9.12 19.85 -3.60
N PHE A 22 9.16 18.92 -4.56
CA PHE A 22 9.60 19.24 -5.92
C PHE A 22 8.65 20.22 -6.60
N THR A 23 9.24 21.23 -7.25
CA THR A 23 8.54 22.33 -7.91
C THR A 23 8.86 22.35 -9.41
N GLY A 24 8.08 23.09 -10.19
CA GLY A 24 8.23 23.16 -11.65
C GLY A 24 7.20 22.33 -12.42
N THR A 25 7.47 22.13 -13.72
CA THR A 25 6.63 21.32 -14.62
C THR A 25 6.72 19.83 -14.27
N MET A 26 5.85 19.00 -14.85
CA MET A 26 5.88 17.54 -14.64
C MET A 26 7.25 16.96 -15.03
N GLU A 27 7.80 17.37 -16.18
CA GLU A 27 9.12 16.94 -16.66
C GLU A 27 10.24 17.37 -15.72
N SER A 28 10.13 18.57 -15.14
CA SER A 28 11.10 19.05 -14.15
C SER A 28 11.04 18.24 -12.85
N LYS A 29 9.84 17.85 -12.42
CA LYS A 29 9.65 17.00 -11.24
C LYS A 29 10.17 15.58 -11.48
N GLU A 30 9.93 15.01 -12.65
CA GLU A 30 10.48 13.70 -13.02
C GLU A 30 12.01 13.70 -13.00
N ALA A 31 12.64 14.73 -13.58
CA ALA A 31 14.10 14.85 -13.56
C ALA A 31 14.65 15.00 -12.13
N GLN A 32 14.01 15.82 -11.30
CA GLN A 32 14.35 15.96 -9.89
C GLN A 32 14.23 14.61 -9.16
N LEU A 33 13.10 13.93 -9.33
CA LEU A 33 12.83 12.65 -8.69
C LEU A 33 13.88 11.60 -9.07
N ARG A 34 14.18 11.43 -10.36
CA ARG A 34 15.20 10.47 -10.85
C ARG A 34 16.59 10.77 -10.28
N SER A 35 16.96 12.05 -10.15
CA SER A 35 18.26 12.45 -9.59
C SER A 35 18.34 12.40 -8.05
N SER A 36 17.19 12.33 -7.36
CA SER A 36 17.12 12.46 -5.90
C SER A 36 17.37 11.18 -5.11
N GLY A 37 17.33 10.02 -5.78
CA GLY A 37 17.39 8.70 -5.14
C GLY A 37 16.10 8.25 -4.45
N ILE A 38 15.03 9.06 -4.43
CA ILE A 38 13.78 8.74 -3.71
C ILE A 38 13.14 7.43 -4.19
N ILE A 39 13.15 7.15 -5.49
CA ILE A 39 12.61 5.90 -6.05
C ILE A 39 13.32 4.69 -5.44
N GLU A 40 14.65 4.71 -5.43
CA GLU A 40 15.47 3.65 -4.84
C GLU A 40 15.24 3.53 -3.32
N GLU A 41 15.10 4.67 -2.62
CA GLU A 41 14.76 4.64 -1.20
C GLU A 41 13.37 4.03 -0.93
N TYR A 42 12.38 4.22 -1.81
CA TYR A 42 11.08 3.55 -1.74
C TYR A 42 11.18 2.05 -2.01
N ARG A 43 12.00 1.62 -2.98
CA ARG A 43 12.27 0.18 -3.21
C ARG A 43 12.83 -0.48 -1.97
N GLN A 44 13.80 0.17 -1.32
CA GLN A 44 14.40 -0.32 -0.07
C GLN A 44 13.40 -0.32 1.09
N LEU A 45 12.56 0.70 1.19
CA LEU A 45 11.51 0.77 2.21
C LEU A 45 10.50 -0.37 2.04
N HIS A 46 10.06 -0.62 0.80
CA HIS A 46 9.16 -1.71 0.46
C HIS A 46 9.73 -3.07 0.84
N ALA A 47 10.99 -3.34 0.48
CA ALA A 47 11.70 -4.56 0.89
C ALA A 47 11.86 -4.65 2.42
N ALA A 48 12.07 -3.53 3.12
CA ALA A 48 12.17 -3.51 4.58
C ALA A 48 10.84 -3.84 5.27
N TYR A 49 9.70 -3.35 4.76
CA TYR A 49 8.38 -3.75 5.25
C TYR A 49 8.16 -5.25 5.07
N TRP A 50 8.51 -5.79 3.89
CA TRP A 50 8.40 -7.21 3.62
C TRP A 50 9.30 -8.06 4.53
N ALA A 51 10.56 -7.68 4.70
CA ALA A 51 11.48 -8.37 5.60
C ALA A 51 10.99 -8.36 7.06
N LEU A 52 10.44 -7.24 7.52
CA LEU A 52 9.86 -7.12 8.86
C LEU A 52 8.62 -8.02 9.00
N LEU A 53 7.79 -8.12 7.96
CA LEU A 53 6.63 -9.03 7.94
C LEU A 53 7.07 -10.48 8.12
N GLN A 54 8.09 -10.91 7.39
CA GLN A 54 8.63 -12.27 7.45
C GLN A 54 9.26 -12.59 8.81
N ALA A 55 9.85 -11.59 9.48
CA ALA A 55 10.48 -11.75 10.78
C ALA A 55 9.49 -11.65 11.96
N SER A 56 8.33 -11.03 11.77
CA SER A 56 7.35 -10.84 12.85
C SER A 56 6.66 -12.16 13.22
N SER A 57 6.49 -12.37 14.52
CA SER A 57 5.68 -13.46 15.08
C SER A 57 4.35 -12.98 15.66
N ASP A 58 4.13 -11.66 15.67
CA ASP A 58 2.87 -11.05 16.10
C ASP A 58 1.92 -10.96 14.91
N LYS A 59 0.80 -11.70 14.98
CA LYS A 59 -0.20 -11.73 13.92
C LYS A 59 -0.80 -10.35 13.63
N GLN A 60 -0.99 -9.51 14.64
CA GLN A 60 -1.56 -8.18 14.42
C GLN A 60 -0.58 -7.29 13.64
N GLU A 61 0.71 -7.39 13.95
CA GLU A 61 1.76 -6.69 13.22
C GLU A 61 1.92 -7.22 11.79
N GLN A 62 1.88 -8.54 11.58
CA GLN A 62 1.90 -9.13 10.24
C GLN A 62 0.76 -8.61 9.37
N VAL A 63 -0.46 -8.49 9.92
CA VAL A 63 -1.61 -7.94 9.19
C VAL A 63 -1.37 -6.49 8.81
N GLU A 64 -0.88 -5.65 9.74
CA GLU A 64 -0.61 -4.24 9.43
C GLU A 64 0.51 -4.07 8.40
N LEU A 65 1.57 -4.88 8.48
CA LEU A 65 2.66 -4.88 7.52
C LEU A 65 2.18 -5.32 6.13
N LEU A 66 1.30 -6.33 6.05
CA LEU A 66 0.79 -6.76 4.75
C LEU A 66 -0.10 -5.69 4.12
N LYS A 67 -0.92 -4.98 4.92
CA LYS A 67 -1.67 -3.81 4.44
C LYS A 67 -0.74 -2.75 3.84
N ARG A 68 0.39 -2.46 4.49
CA ARG A 68 1.40 -1.49 4.00
C ARG A 68 2.01 -1.92 2.67
N VAL A 69 2.46 -3.18 2.59
CA VAL A 69 3.09 -3.73 1.39
C VAL A 69 2.09 -3.73 0.22
N VAL A 70 0.87 -4.24 0.44
CA VAL A 70 -0.18 -4.26 -0.58
C VAL A 70 -0.60 -2.86 -1.00
N PHE A 71 -0.69 -1.91 -0.06
CA PHE A 71 -0.94 -0.50 -0.38
C PHE A 71 0.15 0.04 -1.31
N LEU A 72 1.44 -0.16 -1.02
CA LEU A 72 2.53 0.33 -1.89
C LEU A 72 2.48 -0.33 -3.29
N ASN A 73 2.22 -1.63 -3.35
CA ASN A 73 2.06 -2.36 -4.62
C ASN A 73 0.97 -1.78 -5.50
N TRP A 74 -0.17 -1.43 -4.89
CA TRP A 74 -1.30 -0.80 -5.58
C TRP A 74 -1.00 0.68 -5.91
N TYR A 75 -0.43 1.42 -4.96
CA TYR A 75 -0.31 2.87 -5.06
C TYR A 75 0.72 3.33 -6.10
N GLN A 76 1.73 2.50 -6.42
CA GLN A 76 2.61 2.76 -7.57
C GLN A 76 1.85 2.85 -8.91
N TRP A 77 0.71 2.17 -9.01
CA TRP A 77 -0.14 2.17 -10.21
C TRP A 77 -1.30 3.18 -10.13
N ALA A 78 -1.75 3.48 -8.91
CA ALA A 78 -2.89 4.36 -8.68
C ALA A 78 -2.53 5.86 -8.68
N GLU A 79 -1.31 6.21 -8.28
CA GLU A 79 -0.86 7.60 -8.17
C GLU A 79 0.44 7.82 -8.97
N PRO A 80 0.50 8.82 -9.88
CA PRO A 80 1.71 9.14 -10.61
C PRO A 80 2.94 9.33 -9.72
N THR A 81 4.08 8.81 -10.15
CA THR A 81 5.34 8.82 -9.40
C THR A 81 5.77 10.21 -8.95
N ILE A 82 5.47 11.26 -9.73
CA ILE A 82 5.80 12.65 -9.37
C ILE A 82 5.04 13.17 -8.13
N TYR A 83 4.00 12.47 -7.68
CA TYR A 83 3.20 12.82 -6.50
C TYR A 83 3.39 11.83 -5.35
N SER A 84 3.68 10.56 -5.63
CA SER A 84 3.87 9.51 -4.62
C SER A 84 5.35 9.24 -4.28
N GLY A 85 6.24 9.45 -5.25
CA GLY A 85 7.66 9.07 -5.20
C GLY A 85 7.90 7.57 -5.37
N ILE A 86 6.83 6.78 -5.48
CA ILE A 86 6.89 5.32 -5.58
C ILE A 86 6.94 4.94 -7.06
N ASP A 87 8.03 4.30 -7.46
CA ASP A 87 8.18 3.69 -8.77
C ASP A 87 8.96 2.38 -8.66
N GLU A 88 8.85 1.56 -9.70
CA GLU A 88 9.73 0.42 -9.95
C GLU A 88 9.94 -0.44 -8.68
N LEU A 89 8.87 -0.78 -7.95
CA LEU A 89 9.00 -1.64 -6.77
C LEU A 89 9.58 -3.01 -7.13
N ASP A 90 10.24 -3.65 -6.15
CA ASP A 90 10.80 -4.98 -6.34
C ASP A 90 9.71 -6.01 -6.66
N GLU A 91 9.73 -6.52 -7.89
CA GLU A 91 8.71 -7.42 -8.42
C GLU A 91 8.63 -8.74 -7.63
N GLU A 92 9.76 -9.24 -7.11
CA GLU A 92 9.75 -10.47 -6.30
C GLU A 92 8.98 -10.25 -5.00
N VAL A 93 9.13 -9.07 -4.39
CA VAL A 93 8.37 -8.68 -3.19
C VAL A 93 6.89 -8.49 -3.52
N VAL A 94 6.57 -7.87 -4.66
CA VAL A 94 5.18 -7.69 -5.11
C VAL A 94 4.50 -9.06 -5.27
N GLN A 95 5.13 -9.98 -6.00
CA GLN A 95 4.62 -11.34 -6.24
C GLN A 95 4.48 -12.12 -4.93
N ALA A 96 5.46 -12.04 -4.04
CA ALA A 96 5.42 -12.75 -2.75
C ALA A 96 4.32 -12.20 -1.83
N ALA A 97 4.11 -10.88 -1.81
CA ALA A 97 3.04 -10.26 -1.04
C ALA A 97 1.66 -10.67 -1.52
N TYR A 98 1.43 -10.68 -2.85
CA TYR A 98 0.15 -11.13 -3.40
C TYR A 98 -0.08 -12.63 -3.22
N SER A 99 0.98 -13.45 -3.29
CA SER A 99 0.89 -14.89 -2.99
C SER A 99 0.49 -15.14 -1.52
N LEU A 100 1.05 -14.37 -0.59
CA LEU A 100 0.65 -14.44 0.81
C LEU A 100 -0.80 -13.99 1.02
N LEU A 101 -1.21 -12.92 0.32
CA LEU A 101 -2.58 -12.42 0.37
C LEU A 101 -3.60 -13.43 -0.17
N ASP A 102 -3.26 -14.14 -1.26
CA ASP A 102 -4.07 -15.22 -1.82
C ASP A 102 -4.30 -16.35 -0.80
N SER A 103 -3.24 -16.78 -0.11
CA SER A 103 -3.35 -17.77 0.96
C SER A 103 -4.18 -17.28 2.15
N TRP A 104 -4.12 -15.99 2.48
CA TRP A 104 -4.96 -15.42 3.54
C TRP A 104 -6.43 -15.32 3.14
N LEU A 105 -6.71 -15.08 1.86
CA LEU A 105 -8.07 -15.14 1.31
C LEU A 105 -8.62 -16.57 1.31
N GLU A 106 -7.81 -17.56 0.91
CA GLU A 106 -8.18 -18.99 0.96
C GLU A 106 -8.64 -19.41 2.36
N HIS A 107 -7.96 -18.92 3.40
CA HIS A 107 -8.21 -19.28 4.79
C HIS A 107 -9.11 -18.29 5.55
N ASP A 108 -9.69 -17.31 4.85
CA ASP A 108 -10.57 -16.28 5.41
C ASP A 108 -9.95 -15.49 6.59
N THR A 109 -8.63 -15.30 6.59
CA THR A 109 -7.89 -14.72 7.73
C THR A 109 -7.73 -13.20 7.70
N LEU A 110 -8.21 -12.53 6.65
CA LEU A 110 -8.21 -11.08 6.55
C LEU A 110 -9.13 -10.44 7.58
N ASP A 111 -8.61 -9.43 8.28
CA ASP A 111 -9.43 -8.58 9.15
C ASP A 111 -10.38 -7.71 8.33
N GLN A 112 -11.39 -7.17 9.00
CA GLN A 112 -12.41 -6.33 8.36
C GLN A 112 -11.78 -5.09 7.69
N GLU A 113 -10.75 -4.52 8.31
CA GLU A 113 -10.05 -3.33 7.81
C GLU A 113 -9.43 -3.60 6.44
N PHE A 114 -8.68 -4.69 6.34
CA PHE A 114 -7.99 -5.06 5.11
C PHE A 114 -8.98 -5.45 4.01
N ARG A 115 -10.11 -6.10 4.36
CA ARG A 115 -11.12 -6.47 3.36
C ARG A 115 -11.67 -5.25 2.62
N TRP A 116 -12.09 -4.20 3.33
CA TRP A 116 -12.61 -3.03 2.64
C TRP A 116 -11.51 -2.24 1.92
N MET A 117 -10.27 -2.22 2.44
CA MET A 117 -9.14 -1.64 1.72
C MET A 117 -8.89 -2.36 0.40
N LEU A 118 -8.86 -3.71 0.42
CA LEU A 118 -8.62 -4.52 -0.76
C LEU A 118 -9.77 -4.42 -1.76
N SER A 119 -11.03 -4.39 -1.29
CA SER A 119 -12.18 -4.16 -2.17
C SER A 119 -12.11 -2.81 -2.86
N TYR A 120 -11.63 -1.78 -2.16
CA TYR A 120 -11.40 -0.48 -2.76
C TYR A 120 -10.26 -0.51 -3.79
N TYR A 121 -9.12 -1.14 -3.47
CA TYR A 121 -8.01 -1.27 -4.43
C TYR A 121 -8.42 -2.05 -5.69
N ALA A 122 -9.29 -3.04 -5.56
CA ALA A 122 -9.80 -3.85 -6.65
C ALA A 122 -10.62 -3.08 -7.69
N THR A 123 -11.03 -1.83 -7.44
CA THR A 123 -11.65 -0.98 -8.47
C THR A 123 -10.65 -0.56 -9.56
N TRP A 124 -9.35 -0.66 -9.29
CA TRP A 124 -8.26 -0.56 -10.27
C TRP A 124 -7.71 -1.95 -10.55
N ASP A 125 -8.52 -2.80 -11.16
CA ASP A 125 -8.22 -4.21 -11.41
C ASP A 125 -6.85 -4.42 -12.10
N TYR A 126 -6.44 -3.52 -12.98
CA TYR A 126 -5.14 -3.50 -13.65
C TYR A 126 -3.93 -3.41 -12.70
N ALA A 127 -4.11 -2.98 -11.44
CA ALA A 127 -3.02 -2.90 -10.46
C ALA A 127 -2.76 -4.25 -9.74
N ILE A 128 -3.71 -5.20 -9.82
CA ILE A 128 -3.65 -6.48 -9.10
C ILE A 128 -3.72 -7.67 -10.06
N LEU A 129 -4.64 -7.65 -11.04
CA LEU A 129 -4.87 -8.77 -11.97
C LEU A 129 -3.61 -9.24 -12.72
N PRO A 130 -2.69 -8.37 -13.18
CA PRO A 130 -1.46 -8.83 -13.82
C PRO A 130 -0.60 -9.75 -12.95
N TYR A 131 -0.71 -9.66 -11.62
CA TYR A 131 0.01 -10.48 -10.67
C TYR A 131 -0.78 -11.70 -10.19
N SER A 132 -2.11 -11.70 -10.34
CA SER A 132 -2.97 -12.75 -9.79
C SER A 132 -3.52 -13.72 -10.85
N GLU A 133 -3.80 -13.23 -12.06
CA GLU A 133 -4.47 -14.03 -13.07
C GLU A 133 -3.69 -15.33 -13.38
N ASN A 134 -4.44 -16.44 -13.41
CA ASN A 134 -3.96 -17.80 -13.67
C ASN A 134 -3.08 -18.46 -12.58
N HIS A 135 -2.70 -17.75 -11.52
CA HIS A 135 -1.77 -18.28 -10.51
C HIS A 135 -2.25 -18.11 -9.06
N LEU A 136 -3.06 -17.08 -8.78
CA LEU A 136 -3.60 -16.75 -7.46
C LEU A 136 -5.15 -16.73 -7.52
N PRO A 137 -5.80 -17.90 -7.40
CA PRO A 137 -7.22 -18.03 -7.71
C PRO A 137 -8.14 -17.30 -6.73
N PHE A 138 -7.79 -17.21 -5.45
CA PHE A 138 -8.62 -16.58 -4.42
C PHE A 138 -8.54 -15.05 -4.52
N LEU A 139 -7.34 -14.50 -4.74
CA LEU A 139 -7.14 -13.09 -5.02
C LEU A 139 -7.80 -12.68 -6.32
N THR A 140 -7.67 -13.48 -7.38
CA THR A 140 -8.34 -13.21 -8.66
C THR A 140 -9.86 -13.21 -8.51
N ALA A 141 -10.42 -14.20 -7.80
CA ALA A 141 -11.85 -14.24 -7.53
C ALA A 141 -12.32 -13.02 -6.72
N PHE A 142 -11.59 -12.67 -5.65
CA PHE A 142 -11.89 -11.50 -4.83
C PHE A 142 -11.90 -10.21 -5.64
N VAL A 143 -10.88 -9.96 -6.47
CA VAL A 143 -10.80 -8.73 -7.29
C VAL A 143 -11.95 -8.67 -8.28
N ARG A 144 -12.29 -9.78 -8.94
CA ARG A 144 -13.41 -9.85 -9.90
C ARG A 144 -14.78 -9.68 -9.25
N GLU A 145 -14.94 -10.15 -8.02
CA GLU A 145 -16.18 -9.95 -7.25
C GLU A 145 -16.29 -8.50 -6.76
N ALA A 146 -15.21 -7.97 -6.17
CA ALA A 146 -15.17 -6.60 -5.66
C ALA A 146 -15.32 -5.55 -6.77
N SER A 147 -14.81 -5.79 -7.99
CA SER A 147 -14.99 -4.87 -9.11
C SER A 147 -16.44 -4.79 -9.60
N GLN A 148 -17.28 -5.77 -9.28
CA GLN A 148 -18.71 -5.77 -9.62
C GLN A 148 -19.59 -5.05 -8.59
N SER A 149 -19.07 -4.80 -7.38
CA SER A 149 -19.81 -4.17 -6.29
C SER A 149 -18.92 -3.14 -5.59
N VAL A 150 -19.26 -1.85 -5.74
CA VAL A 150 -18.52 -0.77 -5.09
C VAL A 150 -18.68 -0.87 -3.57
N VAL A 151 -17.66 -1.42 -2.90
CA VAL A 151 -17.53 -1.35 -1.44
C VAL A 151 -16.95 0.01 -1.11
N TYR A 152 -17.80 0.90 -0.60
CA TYR A 152 -17.32 2.19 -0.11
C TYR A 152 -16.56 1.98 1.19
N PRO A 153 -15.37 2.60 1.35
CA PRO A 153 -14.67 2.55 2.61
C PRO A 153 -15.49 3.31 3.68
N PRO A 154 -15.27 3.04 4.98
CA PRO A 154 -16.13 3.52 6.07
C PRO A 154 -15.93 5.02 6.37
N GLN A 155 -16.35 5.87 5.42
CA GLN A 155 -16.21 7.33 5.49
C GLN A 155 -16.88 7.91 6.73
N GLY A 156 -16.13 8.73 7.48
CA GLY A 156 -16.59 9.38 8.71
C GLY A 156 -16.98 8.43 9.84
N GLN A 157 -16.49 7.19 9.84
CA GLN A 157 -16.85 6.19 10.84
C GLN A 157 -15.67 5.77 11.72
N LEU A 158 -14.43 5.94 11.27
CA LEU A 158 -13.27 5.58 12.07
C LEU A 158 -12.99 6.65 13.14
N PRO A 159 -12.54 6.25 14.33
CA PRO A 159 -12.04 7.21 15.31
C PRO A 159 -10.97 8.11 14.72
N ARG A 160 -10.96 9.38 15.11
CA ARG A 160 -9.90 10.31 14.78
C ARG A 160 -8.53 9.71 15.16
N HIS A 161 -7.51 9.90 14.32
CA HIS A 161 -6.16 9.38 14.49
C HIS A 161 -5.98 7.87 14.25
N SER A 162 -6.98 7.16 13.72
CA SER A 162 -6.88 5.72 13.40
C SER A 162 -5.87 5.41 12.28
N MET A 163 -5.62 6.38 11.41
CA MET A 163 -4.72 6.31 10.28
C MET A 163 -3.38 7.04 10.53
N ASP A 164 -3.14 7.52 11.75
CA ASP A 164 -1.87 8.13 12.11
C ASP A 164 -0.74 7.10 12.15
N ASN A 165 0.49 7.56 11.87
CA ASN A 165 1.71 6.73 11.83
C ASN A 165 1.63 5.57 10.83
N ARG A 166 0.86 5.77 9.75
CA ARG A 166 0.64 4.77 8.71
C ARG A 166 1.29 5.11 7.36
N GLY A 167 2.30 5.98 7.36
CA GLY A 167 2.99 6.41 6.14
C GLY A 167 2.06 7.04 5.10
N GLN A 168 2.32 6.82 3.81
CA GLN A 168 1.44 7.29 2.74
C GLN A 168 0.07 6.60 2.77
N MET A 169 -0.03 5.35 3.21
CA MET A 169 -1.30 4.66 3.38
C MET A 169 -2.23 5.43 4.33
N GLY A 170 -1.69 5.88 5.47
CA GLY A 170 -2.43 6.72 6.41
C GLY A 170 -2.91 8.02 5.80
N ARG A 171 -1.99 8.75 5.14
CA ARG A 171 -2.29 10.02 4.48
C ARG A 171 -3.37 9.87 3.40
N TYR A 172 -3.28 8.81 2.62
CA TYR A 172 -4.25 8.48 1.58
C TYR A 172 -5.65 8.28 2.19
N TRP A 173 -5.76 7.41 3.20
CA TRP A 173 -7.05 7.14 3.82
C TRP A 173 -7.62 8.34 4.59
N GLN A 174 -6.76 9.19 5.15
CA GLN A 174 -7.17 10.47 5.72
C GLN A 174 -7.72 11.43 4.66
N SER A 175 -7.11 11.49 3.47
CA SER A 175 -7.60 12.35 2.38
C SER A 175 -8.94 11.87 1.79
N VAL A 176 -9.22 10.57 1.89
CA VAL A 176 -10.50 9.96 1.51
C VAL A 176 -11.60 10.15 2.58
N GLY A 177 -11.25 10.66 3.77
CA GLY A 177 -12.21 11.04 4.80
C GLY A 177 -12.76 9.88 5.64
N LEU A 178 -11.93 8.89 5.98
CA LEU A 178 -12.37 7.74 6.80
C LEU A 178 -12.65 8.10 8.27
N GLU A 179 -11.95 9.09 8.79
CA GLU A 179 -12.03 9.46 10.21
C GLU A 179 -13.13 10.49 10.48
N ILE A 180 -13.71 10.43 11.68
CA ILE A 180 -14.63 11.44 12.19
C ILE A 180 -13.87 12.78 12.35
N SER A 181 -14.42 13.85 11.78
CA SER A 181 -13.86 15.22 11.83
C SER A 181 -13.80 15.81 13.24
#